data_AF-A0A821WZD7-F1
#
_entry.id   AF-A0A821WZD7-F1
#
_cell.length_a   1.000
_cell.length_b   1.000
_cell.length_c   1.000
_cell.angle_alpha   90.00
_cell.angle_beta   90.00
_cell.angle_gamma   90.00
#
_symmetry.space_group_name_H-M   'P 1'
#
loop_
_entity.id
_entity.type
_entity.pdbx_description
1 polymer ?
#
loop_
_entity_poly.entity_id
_entity_poly.type
_entity_poly.pdbx_seq_one_letter_code
_entity_poly.pdbx_strand_id
1 'polypeptide(L)'
;MNTLEVQMSLRRIHPSLQSNVYPSNRLPMYAQVPALIICNLDPDSQPGSHWVAIHINVERVGEYFDSFGRKPIEAIEGFLRRNCCMWRYNSLTVQDYLSAVCGEYCLVYIYYKFRGMRLEDFLRNFTCDSENNDTVLVNLYRNIMDI
;
A
#
# COMPACT_ATOMS: atom_id res chain seq x y z
N MET A 1 0.20 11.36 -5.68
CA MET A 1 -0.21 11.82 -4.33
C MET A 1 0.99 12.23 -3.47
N ASN A 2 0.85 13.27 -2.66
CA ASN A 2 1.77 13.65 -1.59
C ASN A 2 1.36 13.04 -0.24
N THR A 3 2.22 13.14 0.78
CA THR A 3 1.99 12.57 2.12
C THR A 3 0.69 13.04 2.77
N LEU A 4 0.34 14.33 2.63
CA LEU A 4 -0.86 14.89 3.24
C LEU A 4 -2.13 14.31 2.60
N GLU A 5 -2.14 14.16 1.28
CA GLU A 5 -3.24 13.53 0.55
C GLU A 5 -3.45 12.09 1.01
N VAL A 6 -2.37 11.30 1.13
CA VAL A 6 -2.43 9.92 1.64
C VAL A 6 -2.99 9.88 3.07
N GLN A 7 -2.51 10.74 3.96
CA GLN A 7 -2.98 10.80 5.34
C GLN A 7 -4.47 11.18 5.43
N MET A 8 -4.92 12.16 4.64
CA MET A 8 -6.33 12.56 4.57
C MET A 8 -7.21 11.43 4.05
N SER A 9 -6.76 10.71 3.02
CA SER A 9 -7.47 9.57 2.46
C SER A 9 -7.53 8.39 3.45
N LEU A 10 -6.45 8.08 4.16
CA LEU A 10 -6.46 7.08 5.23
C LEU A 10 -7.41 7.46 6.37
N ARG A 11 -7.47 8.74 6.75
CA ARG A 11 -8.42 9.23 7.77
C ARG A 11 -9.87 8.99 7.34
N ARG A 12 -10.19 9.16 6.05
CA ARG A 12 -11.53 8.85 5.48
C ARG A 12 -11.82 7.34 5.51
N ILE A 13 -10.84 6.51 5.20
CA ILE A 13 -10.97 5.04 5.28
C ILE A 13 -11.24 4.60 6.72
N HIS A 14 -10.41 5.05 7.66
CA HIS A 14 -10.62 4.85 9.09
C HIS A 14 -9.76 5.85 9.91
N PRO A 15 -10.33 6.58 10.89
CA PRO A 15 -9.60 7.63 11.62
C PRO A 15 -8.30 7.16 12.29
N SER A 16 -8.24 5.90 12.75
CA SER A 16 -7.03 5.36 13.41
C SER A 16 -5.86 5.08 12.45
N LEU A 17 -6.07 5.15 11.13
CA LEU A 17 -5.03 4.86 10.13
C LEU A 17 -4.27 6.11 9.69
N GLN A 18 -4.75 7.31 10.03
CA GLN A 18 -4.18 8.58 9.54
C GLN A 18 -2.66 8.70 9.81
N SER A 19 -2.19 8.18 10.95
CA SER A 19 -0.76 8.25 11.33
C SER A 19 0.10 7.15 10.73
N ASN A 20 -0.47 6.20 9.98
CA ASN A 20 0.25 5.03 9.49
C ASN A 20 0.89 5.29 8.11
N VAL A 21 1.49 6.46 7.94
CA VAL A 21 2.20 6.87 6.73
C VAL A 21 3.64 7.17 7.10
N TYR A 22 4.59 6.46 6.47
CA TYR A 22 6.01 6.59 6.79
C TYR A 22 6.88 6.67 5.53
N PRO A 23 7.98 7.43 5.54
CA PRO A 23 9.07 7.19 4.61
C PRO A 23 9.86 5.93 5.00
N SER A 24 10.61 5.35 4.05
CA SER A 24 11.23 4.04 4.21
C SER A 24 12.22 3.94 5.37
N ASN A 25 12.89 5.05 5.72
CA ASN A 25 13.85 5.14 6.82
C ASN A 25 13.21 5.46 8.19
N ARG A 26 11.89 5.65 8.26
CA ARG A 26 11.15 5.98 9.49
C ARG A 26 10.07 4.96 9.85
N LEU A 27 10.08 3.78 9.23
CA LEU A 27 9.24 2.67 9.67
C LEU A 27 9.51 2.37 11.16
N PRO A 28 8.48 2.06 11.96
CA PRO A 28 8.65 1.78 13.36
C PRO A 28 9.51 0.52 13.56
N MET A 29 10.27 0.47 14.65
CA MET A 29 11.08 -0.71 14.97
C MET A 29 10.20 -1.96 15.13
N TYR A 30 9.06 -1.81 15.82
CA TYR A 30 8.06 -2.84 16.06
C TYR A 30 6.67 -2.38 15.61
N ALA A 31 5.98 -3.23 14.86
CA ALA A 31 4.61 -3.01 14.41
C ALA A 31 3.61 -3.42 15.49
N GLN A 32 2.62 -2.56 15.74
CA GLN A 32 1.42 -2.90 16.50
C GLN A 32 0.46 -3.67 15.57
N VAL A 33 0.09 -4.90 15.93
CA VAL A 33 -0.73 -5.77 15.07
C VAL A 33 -2.21 -5.77 15.52
N PRO A 34 -3.18 -5.79 14.58
CA PRO A 34 -2.98 -5.77 13.13
C PRO A 34 -2.49 -4.39 12.65
N ALA A 35 -1.60 -4.41 11.65
CA ALA A 35 -0.99 -3.20 11.08
C ALA A 35 -1.44 -3.00 9.63
N LEU A 36 -1.74 -1.75 9.27
CA LEU A 36 -1.98 -1.29 7.90
C LEU A 36 -1.18 -0.01 7.74
N ILE A 37 -0.17 -0.05 6.86
CA ILE A 37 0.83 1.01 6.70
C ILE A 37 0.92 1.37 5.22
N ILE A 38 1.01 2.67 4.92
CA ILE A 38 1.46 3.15 3.62
C ILE A 38 2.89 3.69 3.79
N CYS A 39 3.79 3.24 2.94
CA CYS A 39 5.19 3.62 2.98
C CYS A 39 5.58 4.33 1.68
N ASN A 40 6.30 5.45 1.77
CA ASN A 40 7.06 5.96 0.64
C ASN A 40 8.38 5.20 0.55
N LEU A 41 8.83 4.82 -0.65
CA LEU A 41 10.12 4.15 -0.82
C LEU A 41 11.31 5.09 -0.58
N ASP A 42 11.11 6.40 -0.79
CA ASP A 42 12.13 7.38 -0.49
C ASP A 42 12.25 7.64 1.03
N PRO A 43 13.45 8.04 1.49
CA PRO A 43 13.65 8.53 2.85
C PRO A 43 12.99 9.91 3.05
N ASP A 44 12.81 10.30 4.32
CA ASP A 44 12.21 11.59 4.73
C ASP A 44 12.93 12.84 4.19
N SER A 45 14.19 12.70 3.77
CA SER A 45 14.99 13.76 3.16
C SER A 45 14.71 13.99 1.68
N GLN A 46 13.83 13.20 1.06
CA GLN A 46 13.53 13.26 -0.38
C GLN A 46 12.05 13.54 -0.63
N PRO A 47 11.67 14.05 -1.82
CA PRO A 47 10.30 14.48 -2.11
C PRO A 47 9.25 13.35 -2.07
N GLY A 48 9.69 12.09 -2.21
CA GLY A 48 8.82 10.93 -2.33
C GLY A 48 8.66 10.50 -3.79
N SER A 49 8.99 9.24 -4.10
CA SER A 49 9.02 8.73 -5.47
C SER A 49 7.95 7.67 -5.75
N HIS A 50 7.63 6.84 -4.75
CA HIS A 50 6.73 5.71 -4.93
C HIS A 50 6.06 5.30 -3.63
N TRP A 51 4.76 5.01 -3.69
CA TRP A 51 3.97 4.54 -2.56
C TRP A 51 3.76 3.03 -2.61
N VAL A 52 3.89 2.37 -1.47
CA VAL A 52 3.63 0.94 -1.27
C VAL A 52 2.79 0.74 -0.02
N ALA A 53 2.07 -0.38 0.05
CA ALA A 53 1.25 -0.72 1.20
C ALA A 53 1.79 -1.97 1.92
N ILE A 54 1.68 -1.98 3.24
CA ILE A 54 2.07 -3.11 4.08
C ILE A 54 0.89 -3.44 4.99
N HIS A 55 0.54 -4.72 5.06
CA HIS A 55 -0.39 -5.26 6.03
C HIS A 55 0.28 -6.34 6.87
N ILE A 56 0.04 -6.34 8.18
CA ILE A 56 0.48 -7.42 9.07
C ILE A 56 -0.73 -7.84 9.89
N ASN A 57 -1.14 -9.11 9.78
CA ASN A 57 -2.28 -9.63 10.54
C ASN A 57 -1.91 -9.89 12.02
N VAL A 58 -2.90 -10.28 12.83
CA VAL A 58 -2.71 -10.59 14.26
C VAL A 58 -1.76 -11.77 14.53
N GLU A 59 -1.60 -12.66 13.55
CA GLU A 59 -0.70 -13.82 13.59
C GLU A 59 0.72 -13.49 13.07
N ARG A 60 0.98 -12.21 12.77
CA ARG A 60 2.24 -11.72 12.19
C ARG A 60 2.55 -12.30 10.80
N VAL A 61 1.53 -12.58 10.02
CA VAL A 61 1.65 -12.84 8.57
C VAL A 61 1.59 -11.51 7.83
N GLY A 62 2.68 -11.19 7.12
CA GLY A 62 2.83 -9.94 6.38
C GLY A 62 2.44 -10.03 4.91
N GLU A 63 1.89 -8.94 4.38
CA GLU A 63 1.72 -8.70 2.96
C GLU A 63 2.35 -7.36 2.61
N TYR A 64 3.19 -7.36 1.59
CA TYR A 64 3.71 -6.16 0.93
C TYR A 64 3.06 -6.04 -0.44
N PHE A 65 2.46 -4.88 -0.70
CA PHE A 65 1.82 -4.57 -1.97
C PHE A 65 2.54 -3.41 -2.65
N ASP A 66 3.01 -3.66 -3.87
CA ASP A 66 3.55 -2.67 -4.80
C ASP A 66 2.78 -2.81 -6.11
N SER A 67 2.15 -1.75 -6.59
CA SER A 67 1.37 -1.77 -7.83
C SER A 67 2.19 -2.15 -9.08
N PHE A 68 3.51 -2.01 -9.02
CA PHE A 68 4.43 -2.49 -10.06
C PHE A 68 4.86 -3.96 -9.90
N GLY A 69 4.42 -4.65 -8.85
CA GLY A 69 4.76 -6.06 -8.62
C GLY A 69 6.21 -6.31 -8.21
N ARG A 70 6.90 -5.27 -7.73
CA ARG A 70 8.32 -5.36 -7.37
C ARG A 70 8.49 -5.96 -5.98
N LYS A 71 9.64 -6.60 -5.73
CA LYS A 71 10.03 -7.03 -4.39
C LYS A 71 10.28 -5.82 -3.47
N PRO A 72 10.10 -5.96 -2.13
CA PRO A 72 10.42 -4.88 -1.19
C PRO A 72 11.91 -4.50 -1.25
N ILE A 73 12.20 -3.23 -1.00
CA ILE A 73 13.57 -2.74 -0.78
C ILE A 73 14.10 -3.21 0.58
N GLU A 74 15.42 -3.17 0.77
CA GLU A 74 16.08 -3.69 1.97
C GLU A 74 15.52 -3.13 3.29
N ALA A 75 15.21 -1.83 3.35
CA ALA A 75 14.63 -1.20 4.54
C ALA A 75 13.28 -1.83 4.93
N ILE A 76 12.41 -2.07 3.94
CA ILE A 76 11.08 -2.67 4.12
C ILE A 76 11.20 -4.16 4.38
N GLU A 77 12.07 -4.86 3.65
CA GLU A 77 12.33 -6.27 3.87
C GLU A 77 12.85 -6.52 5.29
N GLY A 78 13.76 -5.68 5.78
CA GLY A 78 14.25 -5.70 7.16
C GLY A 78 13.12 -5.46 8.17
N PHE A 79 12.21 -4.53 7.89
CA PHE A 79 11.01 -4.31 8.71
C PHE A 79 10.11 -5.56 8.76
N LEU A 80 9.83 -6.19 7.61
CA LEU A 80 9.03 -7.41 7.52
C LEU A 80 9.69 -8.58 8.25
N ARG A 81 11.00 -8.80 8.06
CA ARG A 81 11.77 -9.86 8.77
C ARG A 81 11.73 -9.71 10.28
N ARG A 82 11.71 -8.48 10.80
CA ARG A 82 11.61 -8.21 12.24
C ARG A 82 10.21 -8.39 12.80
N ASN A 83 9.17 -8.14 12.01
CA ASN A 83 7.80 -8.02 12.52
C ASN A 83 6.86 -9.16 12.13
N CYS A 84 7.26 -9.98 11.15
CA CYS A 84 6.45 -11.05 10.58
C CYS A 84 7.11 -12.42 10.77
N CYS A 85 6.31 -13.45 11.08
CA CYS A 85 6.78 -14.83 11.07
C CYS A 85 6.94 -15.38 9.63
N MET A 86 6.12 -14.88 8.72
CA MET A 86 6.20 -15.09 7.27
C MET A 86 5.62 -13.88 6.56
N TRP A 87 6.03 -13.63 5.32
CA TRP A 87 5.45 -12.57 4.51
C TRP A 87 5.48 -12.91 3.03
N ARG A 88 4.62 -12.23 2.27
CA ARG A 88 4.49 -12.37 0.82
C ARG A 88 4.35 -11.01 0.15
N TYR A 89 4.55 -10.98 -1.16
CA TYR A 89 4.31 -9.82 -2.00
C TYR A 89 3.63 -10.21 -3.30
N ASN A 90 2.98 -9.24 -3.97
CA ASN A 90 2.49 -9.45 -5.32
C ASN A 90 3.63 -9.32 -6.34
N SER A 91 3.70 -10.23 -7.30
CA SER A 91 4.60 -10.14 -8.45
C SER A 91 3.92 -9.62 -9.72
N LEU A 92 2.60 -9.39 -9.66
CA LEU A 92 1.82 -8.86 -10.77
C LEU A 92 1.94 -7.34 -10.81
N THR A 93 2.39 -6.82 -11.95
CA THR A 93 2.31 -5.40 -12.31
C THR A 93 0.88 -5.08 -12.72
N VAL A 94 0.20 -4.22 -11.95
CA VAL A 94 -1.20 -3.84 -12.18
C VAL A 94 -1.37 -2.39 -12.61
N GLN A 95 -0.35 -1.54 -12.40
CA GLN A 95 -0.34 -0.13 -12.75
C GLN A 95 0.49 0.14 -14.00
N ASP A 96 0.07 1.12 -14.80
CA ASP A 96 0.84 1.59 -15.94
C ASP A 96 2.14 2.32 -15.51
N TYR A 97 3.25 2.05 -16.21
CA TYR A 97 4.57 2.59 -15.84
C TYR A 97 4.67 4.12 -15.96
N LEU A 98 3.88 4.74 -16.84
CA LEU A 98 3.87 6.20 -17.04
C LEU A 98 2.92 6.92 -16.07
N SER A 99 2.16 6.16 -15.29
CA SER A 99 1.14 6.68 -14.39
C SER A 99 1.67 7.00 -13.00
N ALA A 100 1.07 8.01 -12.36
CA ALA A 100 1.44 8.51 -11.04
C ALA A 100 0.45 8.09 -9.93
N VAL A 101 -0.36 7.05 -10.17
CA VAL A 101 -1.50 6.65 -9.30
C VAL A 101 -1.16 5.56 -8.26
N CYS A 102 0.12 5.35 -7.96
CA CYS A 102 0.53 4.30 -7.00
C CYS A 102 0.00 4.53 -5.57
N GLY A 103 -0.22 5.80 -5.19
CA GLY A 103 -0.84 6.15 -3.91
C GLY A 103 -2.30 5.68 -3.82
N GLU A 104 -3.06 5.89 -4.89
CA GLU A 104 -4.44 5.45 -5.06
C GLU A 104 -4.52 3.92 -4.99
N TYR A 105 -3.62 3.20 -5.67
CA TYR A 105 -3.52 1.74 -5.58
C TYR A 105 -3.32 1.27 -4.13
N CYS A 106 -2.40 1.91 -3.39
CA CYS A 106 -2.17 1.60 -1.98
C CYS A 106 -3.41 1.85 -1.13
N LEU A 107 -4.08 2.97 -1.32
CA LEU A 107 -5.26 3.36 -0.55
C LEU A 107 -6.45 2.41 -0.80
N VAL A 108 -6.69 2.04 -2.06
CA VAL A 108 -7.73 1.08 -2.41
C VAL A 108 -7.40 -0.31 -1.89
N TYR A 109 -6.15 -0.77 -2.00
CA TYR A 109 -5.72 -2.02 -1.39
C TYR A 109 -5.96 -2.01 0.13
N ILE A 110 -5.54 -0.97 0.86
CA ILE A 110 -5.76 -0.84 2.30
C ILE A 110 -7.25 -0.82 2.65
N TYR A 111 -8.07 -0.11 1.87
CA TYR A 111 -9.53 -0.05 2.07
C TYR A 111 -10.16 -1.44 2.03
N TYR A 112 -9.82 -2.26 1.03
CA TYR A 112 -10.34 -3.61 0.91
C TYR A 112 -9.71 -4.58 1.90
N LYS A 113 -8.42 -4.39 2.19
CA LYS A 113 -7.70 -5.22 3.16
C LYS A 113 -8.27 -5.07 4.56
N PHE A 114 -8.60 -3.83 4.95
CA PHE A 114 -9.30 -3.52 6.20
C PHE A 114 -10.66 -4.24 6.31
N ARG A 115 -11.29 -4.55 5.17
CA ARG A 115 -12.57 -5.29 5.07
C ARG A 115 -12.38 -6.80 4.88
N GLY A 116 -11.17 -7.31 5.10
CA GLY A 116 -10.87 -8.75 5.06
C GLY A 116 -10.60 -9.32 3.66
N MET A 117 -10.44 -8.50 2.63
CA MET A 117 -10.09 -9.00 1.29
C MET A 117 -8.68 -9.62 1.28
N ARG A 118 -8.53 -10.77 0.62
CA ARG A 118 -7.22 -11.39 0.38
C ARG A 118 -6.50 -10.70 -0.76
N LEU A 119 -5.16 -10.70 -0.73
CA LEU A 119 -4.34 -10.11 -1.79
C LEU A 119 -4.69 -10.69 -3.17
N GLU A 120 -4.89 -11.99 -3.26
CA GLU A 120 -5.23 -12.68 -4.51
C GLU A 120 -6.57 -12.20 -5.08
N ASP A 121 -7.56 -11.99 -4.21
CA ASP A 121 -8.88 -11.53 -4.65
C ASP A 121 -8.83 -10.06 -5.07
N PHE A 122 -8.00 -9.24 -4.41
CA PHE A 122 -7.74 -7.88 -4.84
C PHE A 122 -7.10 -7.84 -6.24
N LEU A 123 -6.06 -8.65 -6.47
CA LEU A 123 -5.34 -8.70 -7.75
C LEU A 123 -6.20 -9.22 -8.91
N ARG A 124 -7.19 -10.07 -8.65
CA ARG A 124 -8.13 -10.58 -9.66
C ARG A 124 -9.02 -9.51 -10.31
N ASN A 125 -9.09 -8.31 -9.74
CA ASN A 125 -9.82 -7.19 -10.34
C ASN A 125 -9.05 -6.52 -11.49
N PHE A 126 -7.79 -6.90 -11.71
CA PHE A 126 -6.91 -6.30 -12.71
C PHE A 126 -6.59 -7.29 -13.84
N THR A 127 -6.33 -6.73 -15.02
CA THR A 127 -6.03 -7.45 -16.25
C THR A 127 -4.59 -7.19 -16.70
N CYS A 128 -4.19 -7.72 -17.86
CA CYS A 128 -2.92 -7.37 -18.48
C CYS A 128 -2.90 -5.97 -19.13
N ASP A 129 -4.05 -5.30 -19.23
CA ASP A 129 -4.18 -3.93 -19.72
C ASP A 129 -4.01 -2.95 -18.54
N SER A 130 -2.77 -2.47 -18.35
CA SER A 130 -2.41 -1.58 -17.25
C SER A 130 -3.06 -0.20 -17.34
N GLU A 131 -3.27 0.33 -18.55
CA GLU A 131 -3.93 1.62 -18.75
C GLU A 131 -5.42 1.56 -18.36
N ASN A 132 -6.11 0.48 -18.75
CA ASN A 132 -7.47 0.24 -18.33
C ASN A 132 -7.56 -0.03 -16.81
N ASN A 133 -6.60 -0.76 -16.24
CA ASN A 133 -6.54 -1.00 -14.79
C ASN A 133 -6.45 0.32 -14.01
N ASP A 134 -5.61 1.26 -14.44
CA ASP A 134 -5.49 2.58 -13.82
C ASP A 134 -6.82 3.34 -13.85
N THR A 135 -7.54 3.29 -14.98
CA THR A 135 -8.86 3.91 -15.12
C THR A 135 -9.87 3.31 -14.14
N VAL A 136 -9.92 1.98 -14.04
CA VAL A 136 -10.80 1.27 -13.10
C VAL A 136 -10.44 1.61 -11.65
N LEU A 137 -9.15 1.61 -11.32
CA LEU A 137 -8.64 1.90 -9.98
C LEU A 137 -8.96 3.33 -9.56
N VAL A 138 -8.69 4.33 -10.41
CA VAL A 138 -8.98 5.73 -10.09
C VAL A 138 -10.48 5.94 -9.87
N ASN A 139 -11.35 5.31 -10.66
CA ASN A 139 -12.81 5.36 -10.44
C ASN A 139 -13.22 4.71 -9.12
N LEU A 140 -12.58 3.60 -8.75
CA LEU A 140 -12.82 2.94 -7.49
C LEU A 140 -12.37 3.78 -6.29
N TYR A 141 -11.20 4.41 -6.41
CA TYR A 141 -10.68 5.36 -5.43
C TYR A 141 -11.65 6.54 -5.23
N ARG A 142 -12.14 7.14 -6.33
CA ARG A 142 -13.14 8.21 -6.32
C ARG A 142 -14.42 7.80 -5.57
N ASN A 143 -14.96 6.64 -5.89
CA ASN A 143 -16.13 6.08 -5.21
C ASN A 143 -15.90 5.83 -3.72
N ILE A 144 -14.71 5.36 -3.33
CA ILE A 144 -14.37 5.14 -1.90
C ILE A 144 -14.28 6.46 -1.14
N MET A 145 -13.82 7.51 -1.81
CA MET A 145 -13.57 8.81 -1.20
C MET A 145 -14.76 9.78 -1.31
N ASP A 146 -15.83 9.39 -2.00
CA ASP A 146 -16.99 10.22 -2.35
C ASP A 146 -16.57 11.52 -3.10
N ILE A 147 -15.70 11.40 -4.11
CA ILE A 147 -15.16 12.52 -4.91
C ILE A 147 -15.25 12.30 -6.42
#